data_AF-A0A817W2L9-F1
#
_entry.id   AF-A0A817W2L9-F1
#
_cell.length_a   1.000
_cell.length_b   1.000
_cell.length_c   1.000
_cell.angle_alpha   90.00
_cell.angle_beta   90.00
_cell.angle_gamma   90.00
#
_symmetry.space_group_name_H-M   'P 1'
#
loop_
_entity.id
_entity.type
_entity.pdbx_description
1 polymer ?
#
loop_
_entity_poly.entity_id
_entity_poly.type
_entity_poly.pdbx_seq_one_letter_code
_entity_poly.pdbx_strand_id
1 'polypeptide(L)'
;MPPMLEHHALYEKQIIQSIKYQLNKDHLILRRTADDKTTYYLGHLDEFQQKSNEYIENSNSFEFIAIINENHTEQQQLKEVIQSLDVEFDKLYQRKLINKDYQMKFSMGKKTNIKLLNVYFLPRKDQDDNLLVEPRFSSFKNTPIDILANYLESILRPLFENYSRSTTFLSGGDFIQKLDYCCKQPNVLQPQTNFVTFKIHNLSMDVSHASLLRALGTFLVSPLVDNLFYKLSSQGIEELMALVLKNIFFTFNKKLYRVTKGCPLNLPITDLLCNIYLHDWQMSLVRQIRLKDSFYGRYHNIGFFTWNASTDYLERLFDELQQTLDSDIKLTTFIDTRVEFLNAVIENTKGILETRVYHNPNEQPFLLPYAKNHPRLRHRQWFRYALIRAGQYCSSFEDFEDERRYIEMSFLTNGYSLDFVEYHLRQFNSKFFRSEYQIKDINHHTYRILRHELFRLIDEQKRELIEVQQLQKNHQLIDLHYLFDWGSRCQFNERFYKLWSSIINEDQKF
;
A
#
# COMPACT_ATOMS: atom_id res chain seq x y z
N MET A 1 9.84 16.05 35.14
CA MET A 1 9.37 14.65 34.95
C MET A 1 9.66 13.85 36.20
N PRO A 2 8.77 12.96 36.66
CA PRO A 2 8.99 12.16 37.85
C PRO A 2 10.20 11.22 37.71
N PRO A 3 11.03 11.05 38.76
CA PRO A 3 12.32 10.34 38.66
C PRO A 3 12.21 8.81 38.63
N MET A 4 11.03 8.24 38.92
CA MET A 4 10.79 6.78 38.92
C MET A 4 9.71 6.40 37.92
N LEU A 5 9.89 5.25 37.25
CA LEU A 5 8.99 4.72 36.22
C LEU A 5 7.53 4.62 36.70
N GLU A 6 7.34 4.22 37.96
CA GLU A 6 6.01 4.09 38.58
C GLU A 6 5.32 5.45 38.76
N HIS A 7 6.05 6.47 39.21
CA HIS A 7 5.52 7.83 39.31
C HIS A 7 5.22 8.42 37.92
N HIS A 8 6.02 8.08 36.91
CA HIS A 8 5.73 8.47 35.53
C HIS A 8 4.44 7.82 35.02
N ALA A 9 4.28 6.51 35.24
CA ALA A 9 3.08 5.78 34.84
C ALA A 9 1.81 6.29 35.56
N LEU A 10 1.91 6.63 36.84
CA LEU A 10 0.80 7.23 37.59
C LEU A 10 0.44 8.63 37.05
N TYR A 11 1.45 9.45 36.76
CA TYR A 11 1.25 10.78 36.15
C TYR A 11 0.61 10.69 34.76
N GLU A 12 1.11 9.80 33.88
CA GLU A 12 0.50 9.56 32.57
C GLU A 12 -0.94 9.06 32.68
N LYS A 13 -1.21 8.15 33.63
CA LYS A 13 -2.57 7.66 33.90
C LYS A 13 -3.51 8.80 34.31
N GLN A 14 -3.06 9.70 35.19
CA GLN A 14 -3.83 10.88 35.61
C GLN A 14 -4.11 11.82 34.43
N ILE A 15 -3.11 12.07 33.57
CA ILE A 15 -3.29 12.85 32.34
C ILE A 15 -4.34 12.21 31.44
N ILE A 16 -4.23 10.91 31.16
CA ILE A 16 -5.17 10.20 30.29
C ILE A 16 -6.59 10.26 30.87
N GLN A 17 -6.74 10.13 32.18
CA GLN A 17 -8.03 10.26 32.86
C GLN A 17 -8.60 11.68 32.73
N SER A 18 -7.78 12.71 32.92
CA SER A 18 -8.17 14.11 32.76
C SER A 18 -8.62 14.40 31.32
N ILE A 19 -7.85 13.95 30.32
CA ILE A 19 -8.20 14.08 28.90
C ILE A 19 -9.54 13.40 28.63
N LYS A 20 -9.73 12.14 29.07
CA LYS A 20 -11.00 11.42 28.88
C LYS A 20 -12.18 12.12 29.54
N TYR A 21 -11.98 12.66 30.73
CA TYR A 21 -13.01 13.43 31.43
C TYR A 21 -13.41 14.67 30.63
N GLN A 22 -12.43 15.45 30.15
CA GLN A 22 -12.69 16.66 29.39
C GLN A 22 -13.35 16.35 28.04
N LEU A 23 -12.88 15.31 27.33
CA LEU A 23 -13.49 14.86 26.08
C LEU A 23 -14.97 14.50 26.27
N ASN A 24 -15.31 13.78 27.34
CA ASN A 24 -16.70 13.44 27.62
C ASN A 24 -17.53 14.65 28.05
N LYS A 25 -16.99 15.51 28.92
CA LYS A 25 -17.68 16.71 29.44
C LYS A 25 -18.05 17.68 28.32
N ASP A 26 -17.15 17.88 27.38
CA ASP A 26 -17.31 18.87 26.30
C ASP A 26 -17.85 18.24 25.00
N HIS A 27 -18.22 16.95 25.03
CA HIS A 27 -18.69 16.21 23.85
C HIS A 27 -17.68 16.27 22.68
N LEU A 28 -16.39 16.09 22.99
CA LEU A 28 -15.30 16.12 22.02
C LEU A 28 -14.81 14.72 21.66
N ILE A 29 -14.23 14.61 20.47
CA ILE A 29 -13.58 13.41 19.96
C ILE A 29 -12.12 13.71 19.63
N LEU A 30 -11.21 12.86 20.12
CA LEU A 30 -9.80 12.86 19.73
C LEU A 30 -9.52 11.58 18.92
N ARG A 31 -9.27 11.72 17.62
CA ARG A 31 -8.99 10.59 16.72
C ARG A 31 -7.83 10.88 15.79
N ARG A 32 -7.08 9.83 15.45
CA ARG A 32 -6.14 9.90 14.34
C ARG A 32 -6.90 10.17 13.05
N THR A 33 -6.36 11.03 12.21
CA THR A 33 -6.88 11.31 10.87
C THR A 33 -6.77 10.10 9.95
N ALA A 34 -7.51 10.13 8.85
CA ALA A 34 -7.51 9.11 7.82
C ALA A 34 -6.23 9.09 6.98
N ASP A 35 -5.45 10.17 6.99
CA ASP A 35 -4.22 10.30 6.21
C ASP A 35 -3.07 9.45 6.76
N ASP A 36 -2.05 9.26 5.92
CA ASP A 36 -0.83 8.51 6.30
C ASP A 36 0.06 9.28 7.29
N LYS A 37 -0.36 10.49 7.68
CA LYS A 37 0.38 11.35 8.60
C LYS A 37 0.08 10.94 10.06
N THR A 38 0.92 11.40 10.97
CA THR A 38 0.75 11.23 12.42
C THR A 38 -0.09 12.36 13.02
N THR A 39 -1.12 12.82 12.29
CA THR A 39 -1.97 13.91 12.73
C THR A 39 -3.20 13.41 13.49
N TYR A 40 -3.70 14.25 14.41
CA TYR A 40 -4.86 13.97 15.24
C TYR A 40 -5.88 15.09 15.09
N TYR A 41 -7.14 14.70 14.97
CA TYR A 41 -8.29 15.58 14.96
C TYR A 41 -8.88 15.65 16.37
N LEU A 42 -9.06 16.87 16.87
CA LEU A 42 -9.82 17.20 18.07
C LEU A 42 -10.99 18.09 17.65
N GLY A 43 -12.22 17.67 17.89
CA GLY A 43 -13.42 18.47 17.60
C GLY A 43 -14.69 17.86 18.19
N HIS A 44 -15.86 18.36 17.81
CA HIS A 44 -17.13 17.91 18.38
C HIS A 44 -17.55 16.52 17.89
N LEU A 45 -18.03 15.69 18.81
CA LEU A 45 -18.51 14.33 18.52
C LEU A 45 -19.77 14.37 17.65
N ASP A 46 -20.68 15.30 17.92
CA ASP A 46 -21.97 15.39 17.23
C ASP A 46 -21.81 15.75 15.76
N GLU A 47 -20.94 16.74 15.44
CA GLU A 47 -20.60 17.09 14.06
C GLU A 47 -19.97 15.91 13.32
N PHE A 48 -19.05 15.19 13.98
CA PHE A 48 -18.41 14.01 13.40
C PHE A 48 -19.41 12.88 13.12
N GLN A 49 -20.36 12.63 14.03
CA GLN A 49 -21.41 11.64 13.84
C GLN A 49 -22.37 12.03 12.73
N GLN A 50 -22.78 13.31 12.68
CA GLN A 50 -23.62 13.84 11.62
C GLN A 50 -22.98 13.63 10.25
N LYS A 51 -21.73 14.07 10.06
CA LYS A 51 -21.00 13.87 8.79
C LYS A 51 -20.81 12.41 8.42
N SER A 52 -20.61 11.53 9.40
CA SER A 52 -20.52 10.08 9.19
C SER A 52 -21.84 9.49 8.68
N ASN A 53 -22.97 9.93 9.22
CA ASN A 53 -24.29 9.50 8.77
C ASN A 53 -24.61 10.05 7.38
N GLU A 54 -24.40 11.34 7.17
CA GLU A 54 -24.59 12.01 5.87
C GLU A 54 -23.76 11.35 4.77
N TYR A 55 -22.52 10.91 5.07
CA TYR A 55 -21.70 10.19 4.10
C TYR A 55 -22.36 8.89 3.63
N ILE A 56 -22.89 8.08 4.54
CA ILE A 56 -23.55 6.81 4.16
C ILE A 56 -24.86 7.07 3.43
N GLU A 57 -25.66 8.03 3.89
CA GLU A 57 -26.99 8.31 3.36
C GLU A 57 -26.96 9.00 1.98
N ASN A 58 -25.96 9.84 1.73
CA ASN A 58 -25.81 10.56 0.46
C ASN A 58 -24.91 9.84 -0.56
N SER A 59 -24.22 8.77 -0.15
CA SER A 59 -23.33 8.02 -1.04
C SER A 59 -24.11 7.22 -2.08
N ASN A 60 -23.73 7.37 -3.36
CA ASN A 60 -24.23 6.52 -4.45
C ASN A 60 -23.54 5.15 -4.50
N SER A 61 -22.57 4.89 -3.62
CA SER A 61 -21.79 3.65 -3.59
C SER A 61 -22.34 2.58 -2.65
N PHE A 62 -23.37 2.91 -1.86
CA PHE A 62 -23.97 2.01 -0.90
C PHE A 62 -25.47 1.89 -1.09
N GLU A 63 -25.97 0.68 -0.88
CA GLU A 63 -27.39 0.36 -0.90
C GLU A 63 -27.81 -0.11 0.49
N PHE A 64 -28.88 0.47 1.01
CA PHE A 64 -29.50 0.02 2.25
C PHE A 64 -30.24 -1.29 2.02
N ILE A 65 -30.00 -2.27 2.90
CA ILE A 65 -30.58 -3.62 2.80
C ILE A 65 -31.62 -3.85 3.91
N ALA A 66 -31.25 -3.62 5.16
CA ALA A 66 -32.11 -3.94 6.30
C ALA A 66 -31.73 -3.18 7.58
N ILE A 67 -32.67 -3.09 8.52
CA ILE A 67 -32.41 -2.66 9.90
C ILE A 67 -32.08 -3.88 10.76
N ILE A 68 -31.03 -3.80 11.56
CA ILE A 68 -30.64 -4.82 12.54
C ILE A 68 -31.30 -4.51 13.87
N ASN A 69 -32.16 -5.41 14.32
CA ASN A 69 -32.88 -5.30 15.59
C ASN A 69 -33.13 -6.70 16.20
N GLU A 70 -33.91 -6.77 17.28
CA GLU A 70 -34.20 -8.03 17.98
C GLU A 70 -34.95 -9.04 17.09
N ASN A 71 -35.76 -8.57 16.14
CA ASN A 71 -36.52 -9.42 15.21
C ASN A 71 -35.72 -9.80 13.95
N HIS A 72 -34.80 -8.93 13.52
CA HIS A 72 -33.91 -9.11 12.37
C HIS A 72 -32.47 -8.98 12.85
N THR A 73 -31.99 -10.05 13.48
CA THR A 73 -30.65 -10.07 14.06
C THR A 73 -29.58 -10.07 12.97
N GLU A 74 -28.39 -9.56 13.31
CA GLU A 74 -27.23 -9.59 12.42
C GLU A 74 -26.88 -11.02 11.97
N GLN A 75 -27.09 -12.01 12.84
CA GLN A 75 -26.85 -13.42 12.55
C GLN A 75 -27.82 -13.99 11.52
N GLN A 76 -29.10 -13.61 11.56
CA GLN A 76 -30.08 -14.02 10.56
C GLN A 76 -29.73 -13.43 9.19
N GLN A 77 -29.42 -12.14 9.14
CA GLN A 77 -29.00 -11.47 7.91
C GLN A 77 -27.73 -12.09 7.32
N LEU A 78 -26.74 -12.40 8.16
CA LEU A 78 -25.53 -13.10 7.72
C LEU A 78 -25.84 -14.47 7.14
N LYS A 79 -26.77 -15.22 7.75
CA LYS A 79 -27.18 -16.55 7.25
C LYS A 79 -27.84 -16.44 5.88
N GLU A 80 -28.68 -15.43 5.64
CA GLU A 80 -29.30 -15.16 4.34
C GLU A 80 -28.24 -14.84 3.27
N VAL A 81 -27.25 -14.00 3.59
CA VAL A 81 -26.13 -13.69 2.70
C VAL A 81 -25.35 -14.95 2.33
N ILE A 82 -25.01 -15.78 3.32
CA ILE A 82 -24.29 -17.05 3.09
C ILE A 82 -25.11 -18.00 2.22
N GLN A 83 -26.40 -18.17 2.50
CA GLN A 83 -27.28 -19.04 1.72
C GLN A 83 -27.39 -18.57 0.26
N SER A 84 -27.55 -17.26 0.06
CA SER A 84 -27.59 -16.68 -1.29
C SER A 84 -26.28 -16.92 -2.04
N LEU A 85 -25.13 -16.75 -1.37
CA LEU A 85 -23.82 -16.95 -1.99
C LEU A 85 -23.56 -18.42 -2.34
N ASP A 86 -23.95 -19.36 -1.45
CA ASP A 86 -23.82 -20.80 -1.69
C ASP A 86 -24.68 -21.25 -2.89
N VAL A 87 -25.89 -20.68 -3.05
CA VAL A 87 -26.74 -20.93 -4.23
C VAL A 87 -26.06 -20.46 -5.53
N GLU A 88 -25.36 -19.32 -5.51
CA GLU A 88 -24.62 -18.86 -6.69
C GLU A 88 -23.43 -19.79 -7.03
N PHE A 89 -22.72 -20.32 -6.03
CA PHE A 89 -21.68 -21.32 -6.28
C PHE A 89 -22.25 -22.61 -6.89
N ASP A 90 -23.43 -23.05 -6.45
CA ASP A 90 -24.13 -24.20 -7.04
C ASP A 90 -24.46 -23.96 -8.52
N LYS A 91 -24.91 -22.75 -8.88
CA LYS A 91 -25.18 -22.37 -10.28
C LYS A 91 -23.90 -22.38 -11.12
N LEU A 92 -22.78 -21.87 -10.60
CA LEU A 92 -21.49 -21.89 -11.31
C LEU A 92 -20.99 -23.32 -11.55
N TYR A 93 -21.20 -24.21 -10.57
CA TYR A 93 -20.88 -25.63 -10.70
C TYR A 93 -21.75 -26.32 -11.75
N GLN A 94 -23.07 -26.10 -11.75
CA GLN A 94 -24.00 -26.65 -12.74
C GLN A 94 -23.64 -26.21 -14.17
N ARG A 95 -23.18 -24.96 -14.33
CA ARG A 95 -22.68 -24.40 -15.60
C ARG A 95 -21.27 -24.86 -15.97
N LYS A 96 -20.63 -25.71 -15.16
CA LYS A 96 -19.27 -26.23 -15.34
C LYS A 96 -18.19 -25.14 -15.40
N LEU A 97 -18.44 -23.98 -14.80
CA LEU A 97 -17.45 -22.89 -14.70
C LEU A 97 -16.47 -23.11 -13.55
N ILE A 98 -16.90 -23.85 -12.52
CA ILE A 98 -16.06 -24.33 -11.43
C ILE A 98 -16.26 -25.84 -11.25
N ASN A 99 -15.25 -26.52 -10.72
CA ASN A 99 -15.36 -27.93 -10.36
C ASN A 99 -15.94 -28.10 -8.93
N LYS A 100 -16.21 -29.35 -8.54
CA LYS A 100 -16.77 -29.68 -7.23
C LYS A 100 -15.85 -29.27 -6.06
N ASP A 101 -14.54 -29.37 -6.25
CA ASP A 101 -13.57 -28.99 -5.20
C ASP A 101 -13.63 -27.48 -4.91
N TYR A 102 -13.73 -26.65 -5.95
CA TYR A 102 -13.89 -25.21 -5.81
C TYR A 102 -15.24 -24.84 -5.20
N GLN A 103 -16.33 -25.48 -5.63
CA GLN A 103 -17.65 -25.31 -5.02
C GLN A 103 -17.57 -25.57 -3.51
N MET A 104 -17.06 -26.74 -3.09
CA MET A 104 -16.91 -27.08 -1.67
C MET A 104 -15.96 -26.14 -0.91
N LYS A 105 -14.89 -25.66 -1.56
CA LYS A 105 -13.91 -24.74 -0.95
C LYS A 105 -14.52 -23.38 -0.64
N PHE A 106 -15.31 -22.85 -1.56
CA PHE A 106 -15.89 -21.52 -1.49
C PHE A 106 -17.21 -21.47 -0.72
N SER A 107 -17.96 -22.57 -0.68
CA SER A 107 -19.19 -22.63 0.12
C SER A 107 -18.93 -22.35 1.61
N MET A 108 -19.80 -21.54 2.20
CA MET A 108 -19.63 -20.99 3.55
C MET A 108 -20.59 -21.60 4.56
N GLY A 109 -21.66 -22.29 4.14
CA GLY A 109 -22.69 -22.84 5.04
C GLY A 109 -22.21 -23.82 6.11
N LYS A 110 -21.02 -24.40 5.97
CA LYS A 110 -20.41 -25.30 6.98
C LYS A 110 -19.34 -24.63 7.85
N LYS A 111 -18.95 -23.38 7.57
CA LYS A 111 -17.87 -22.70 8.30
C LYS A 111 -18.44 -21.96 9.51
N THR A 112 -17.68 -22.00 10.61
CA THR A 112 -18.01 -21.30 11.85
C THR A 112 -17.26 -19.97 11.93
N ASN A 113 -17.68 -19.09 12.84
CA ASN A 113 -17.04 -17.78 13.11
C ASN A 113 -17.03 -16.81 11.92
N ILE A 114 -18.00 -16.93 11.01
CA ILE A 114 -18.22 -15.94 9.95
C ILE A 114 -18.86 -14.69 10.59
N LYS A 115 -18.49 -13.51 10.11
CA LYS A 115 -19.04 -12.23 10.55
C LYS A 115 -19.31 -11.30 9.37
N LEU A 116 -20.19 -10.32 9.57
CA LEU A 116 -20.31 -9.19 8.68
C LEU A 116 -19.21 -8.17 8.95
N LEU A 117 -18.93 -7.34 7.95
CA LEU A 117 -18.05 -6.19 8.12
C LEU A 117 -18.74 -5.14 8.97
N ASN A 118 -17.96 -4.34 9.69
CA ASN A 118 -18.41 -3.10 10.30
C ASN A 118 -17.66 -1.93 9.67
N VAL A 119 -18.35 -0.85 9.35
CA VAL A 119 -17.73 0.39 8.89
C VAL A 119 -17.63 1.38 10.05
N TYR A 120 -16.49 2.06 10.13
CA TYR A 120 -16.27 3.19 11.01
C TYR A 120 -15.60 4.31 10.23
N PHE A 121 -15.73 5.54 10.70
CA PHE A 121 -15.14 6.70 10.02
C PHE A 121 -13.88 7.18 10.74
N LEU A 122 -12.95 7.70 9.95
CA LEU A 122 -11.84 8.52 10.43
C LEU A 122 -12.00 9.95 9.91
N PRO A 123 -11.64 10.96 10.72
CA PRO A 123 -11.68 12.35 10.29
C PRO A 123 -10.61 12.61 9.22
N ARG A 124 -10.93 13.48 8.28
CA ARG A 124 -10.01 14.00 7.26
C ARG A 124 -10.21 15.51 7.18
N LYS A 125 -9.17 16.27 6.90
CA LYS A 125 -9.27 17.72 6.67
C LYS A 125 -9.16 17.99 5.17
N ASP A 126 -9.96 18.93 4.67
CA ASP A 126 -9.77 19.46 3.32
C ASP A 126 -8.73 20.59 3.31
N GLN A 127 -8.59 21.29 2.18
CA GLN A 127 -7.63 22.39 2.03
C GLN A 127 -7.98 23.61 2.90
N ASP A 128 -9.25 23.77 3.28
CA ASP A 128 -9.78 24.88 4.07
C ASP A 128 -9.93 24.51 5.56
N ASP A 129 -9.33 23.39 5.97
CA ASP A 129 -9.38 22.82 7.32
C ASP A 129 -10.78 22.38 7.81
N ASN A 130 -11.73 22.20 6.89
CA ASN A 130 -13.05 21.67 7.23
C ASN A 130 -13.00 20.17 7.52
N LEU A 131 -13.83 19.72 8.46
CA LEU A 131 -13.98 18.30 8.75
C LEU A 131 -14.67 17.58 7.58
N LEU A 132 -13.98 16.59 7.03
CA LEU A 132 -14.51 15.51 6.20
C LEU A 132 -14.37 14.19 6.95
N VAL A 133 -15.04 13.15 6.45
CA VAL A 133 -14.95 11.80 7.01
C VAL A 133 -14.59 10.81 5.91
N GLU A 134 -13.79 9.80 6.26
CA GLU A 134 -13.40 8.74 5.34
C GLU A 134 -13.79 7.36 5.93
N PRO A 135 -14.52 6.53 5.16
CA PRO A 135 -14.94 5.22 5.65
C PRO A 135 -13.76 4.25 5.74
N ARG A 136 -13.72 3.52 6.84
CA ARG A 136 -12.80 2.40 7.09
C ARG A 136 -13.62 1.16 7.39
N PHE A 137 -13.34 0.10 6.64
CA PHE A 137 -13.97 -1.20 6.84
C PHE A 137 -13.15 -2.00 7.86
N SER A 138 -13.83 -2.74 8.72
CA SER A 138 -13.20 -3.74 9.57
C SER A 138 -12.50 -4.82 8.74
N SER A 139 -11.67 -5.65 9.37
CA SER A 139 -10.98 -6.75 8.68
C SER A 139 -11.96 -7.68 7.94
N PHE A 140 -11.65 -7.96 6.67
CA PHE A 140 -12.34 -8.95 5.84
C PHE A 140 -12.13 -10.40 6.26
N LYS A 141 -11.23 -10.64 7.22
CA LYS A 141 -10.99 -11.99 7.75
C LYS A 141 -12.27 -12.58 8.33
N ASN A 142 -12.59 -13.80 7.90
CA ASN A 142 -13.79 -14.55 8.25
C ASN A 142 -15.10 -13.86 7.79
N THR A 143 -15.09 -13.14 6.66
CA THR A 143 -16.32 -12.69 5.99
C THR A 143 -16.77 -13.72 4.95
N PRO A 144 -18.04 -13.66 4.46
CA PRO A 144 -18.53 -14.62 3.46
C PRO A 144 -17.67 -14.70 2.18
N ILE A 145 -17.05 -13.59 1.79
CA ILE A 145 -16.25 -13.48 0.56
C ILE A 145 -14.74 -13.64 0.79
N ASP A 146 -14.28 -13.77 2.04
CA ASP A 146 -12.86 -13.76 2.42
C ASP A 146 -12.03 -14.81 1.66
N ILE A 147 -12.46 -16.07 1.71
CA ILE A 147 -11.75 -17.19 1.08
C ILE A 147 -11.70 -17.04 -0.44
N LEU A 148 -12.80 -16.56 -1.04
CA LEU A 148 -12.88 -16.38 -2.48
C LEU A 148 -11.96 -15.24 -2.94
N ALA A 149 -12.02 -14.08 -2.26
CA ALA A 149 -11.20 -12.93 -2.59
C ALA A 149 -9.70 -13.23 -2.46
N ASN A 150 -9.27 -13.88 -1.36
CA ASN A 150 -7.87 -14.29 -1.20
C ASN A 150 -7.43 -15.30 -2.26
N TYR A 151 -8.31 -16.23 -2.63
CA TYR A 151 -8.00 -17.20 -3.67
C TYR A 151 -7.79 -16.53 -5.03
N LEU A 152 -8.73 -15.67 -5.46
CA LEU A 152 -8.62 -14.94 -6.71
C LEU A 152 -7.38 -14.05 -6.73
N GLU A 153 -7.08 -13.38 -5.61
CA GLU A 153 -5.87 -12.56 -5.46
C GLU A 153 -4.60 -13.38 -5.67
N SER A 154 -4.52 -14.57 -5.05
CA SER A 154 -3.35 -15.45 -5.12
C SER A 154 -3.05 -15.97 -6.53
N ILE A 155 -4.08 -16.16 -7.36
CA ILE A 155 -3.92 -16.68 -8.72
C ILE A 155 -3.70 -15.55 -9.74
N LEU A 156 -4.30 -14.37 -9.52
CA LEU A 156 -4.26 -13.26 -10.47
C LEU A 156 -3.03 -12.35 -10.28
N ARG A 157 -2.62 -12.08 -9.02
CA ARG A 157 -1.53 -11.12 -8.74
C ARG A 157 -0.21 -11.45 -9.46
N PRO A 158 0.31 -12.69 -9.41
CA PRO A 158 1.58 -13.01 -10.07
C PRO A 158 1.51 -12.82 -11.59
N LEU A 159 0.36 -13.11 -12.19
CA LEU A 159 0.14 -12.94 -13.63
C LEU A 159 0.10 -11.47 -14.01
N PHE A 160 -0.62 -10.66 -13.23
CA PHE A 160 -0.71 -9.23 -13.46
C PHE A 160 0.62 -8.51 -13.23
N GLU A 161 1.38 -8.89 -12.19
CA GLU A 161 2.70 -8.30 -11.94
C GLU A 161 3.68 -8.59 -13.08
N ASN A 162 3.65 -9.79 -13.65
CA ASN A 162 4.43 -10.11 -14.84
C ASN A 162 3.96 -9.30 -16.06
N TYR A 163 2.64 -9.23 -16.27
CA TYR A 163 2.01 -8.51 -17.38
C TYR A 163 2.32 -7.01 -17.37
N SER A 164 2.28 -6.39 -16.19
CA SER A 164 2.40 -4.93 -16.01
C SER A 164 3.82 -4.44 -15.73
N ARG A 165 4.80 -5.36 -15.55
CA ARG A 165 6.19 -5.08 -15.12
C ARG A 165 6.88 -3.93 -15.85
N SER A 166 6.61 -3.76 -17.14
CA SER A 166 7.21 -2.72 -18.00
C SER A 166 6.61 -1.33 -17.81
N THR A 167 5.53 -1.21 -17.03
CA THR A 167 4.75 0.02 -16.86
C THR A 167 4.52 0.39 -15.40
N THR A 168 5.08 -0.38 -14.46
CA THR A 168 4.88 -0.18 -13.02
C THR A 168 6.21 -0.02 -12.28
N PHE A 169 6.13 0.71 -11.17
CA PHE A 169 7.19 0.83 -10.18
C PHE A 169 6.85 -0.03 -8.96
N LEU A 170 7.86 -0.67 -8.36
CA LEU A 170 7.69 -1.46 -7.14
C LEU A 170 7.84 -0.63 -5.88
N SER A 171 8.66 0.43 -5.95
CA SER A 171 8.93 1.36 -4.84
C SER A 171 9.53 2.64 -5.41
N GLY A 172 9.65 3.68 -4.58
CA GLY A 172 10.35 4.90 -4.99
C GLY A 172 11.84 4.64 -5.30
N GLY A 173 12.49 3.67 -4.66
CA GLY A 173 13.86 3.26 -5.03
C GLY A 173 13.92 2.64 -6.42
N ASP A 174 12.99 1.74 -6.75
CA ASP A 174 12.88 1.15 -8.11
C ASP A 174 12.61 2.22 -9.17
N PHE A 175 11.74 3.19 -8.86
CA PHE A 175 11.49 4.35 -9.70
C PHE A 175 12.78 5.15 -9.97
N ILE A 176 13.50 5.57 -8.93
CA ILE A 176 14.73 6.37 -9.10
C ILE A 176 15.80 5.58 -9.87
N GLN A 177 15.97 4.29 -9.59
CA GLN A 177 16.90 3.42 -10.32
C GLN A 177 16.57 3.37 -11.82
N LYS A 178 15.30 3.15 -12.16
CA LYS A 178 14.83 3.07 -13.56
C LYS A 178 14.96 4.43 -14.28
N LEU A 179 14.63 5.53 -13.59
CA LEU A 179 14.74 6.87 -14.14
C LEU A 179 16.21 7.25 -14.37
N ASP A 180 17.10 7.02 -13.39
CA ASP A 180 18.54 7.26 -13.51
C ASP A 180 19.17 6.47 -14.67
N TYR A 181 18.77 5.21 -14.83
CA TYR A 181 19.21 4.39 -15.96
C TYR A 181 18.74 4.95 -17.30
N CYS A 182 17.48 5.39 -17.39
CA CYS A 182 16.88 5.90 -18.62
C CYS A 182 17.48 7.25 -19.03
N CYS A 183 17.62 8.20 -18.09
CA CYS A 183 18.15 9.53 -18.37
C CYS A 183 19.66 9.55 -18.71
N LYS A 184 20.40 8.47 -18.42
CA LYS A 184 21.79 8.29 -18.87
C LYS A 184 21.92 7.91 -20.34
N GLN A 185 20.84 7.46 -20.97
CA GLN A 185 20.84 7.16 -22.40
C GLN A 185 20.88 8.45 -23.21
N PRO A 186 21.61 8.47 -24.35
CA PRO A 186 21.73 9.66 -25.17
C PRO A 186 20.35 10.12 -25.68
N ASN A 187 20.14 11.44 -25.73
CA ASN A 187 18.95 12.12 -26.26
C ASN A 187 17.62 11.89 -25.51
N VAL A 188 17.62 11.19 -24.37
CA VAL A 188 16.40 11.03 -23.53
C VAL A 188 16.09 12.30 -22.76
N LEU A 189 17.07 12.82 -22.01
CA LEU A 189 16.92 14.03 -21.21
C LEU A 189 17.55 15.24 -21.93
N GLN A 190 16.69 16.09 -22.46
CA GLN A 190 17.02 17.34 -23.14
C GLN A 190 16.88 18.52 -22.16
N PRO A 191 17.50 19.68 -22.41
CA PRO A 191 17.38 20.85 -21.52
C PRO A 191 15.95 21.30 -21.24
N GLN A 192 15.04 21.06 -22.18
CA GLN A 192 13.62 21.41 -22.11
C GLN A 192 12.70 20.22 -21.80
N THR A 193 13.26 19.05 -21.44
CA THR A 193 12.42 17.90 -21.06
C THR A 193 11.60 18.24 -19.83
N ASN A 194 10.28 18.10 -19.96
CA ASN A 194 9.37 18.19 -18.84
C ASN A 194 9.22 16.82 -18.19
N PHE A 195 9.04 16.83 -16.88
CA PHE A 195 8.51 15.70 -16.14
C PHE A 195 7.01 15.90 -15.96
N VAL A 196 6.28 14.82 -16.16
CA VAL A 196 4.83 14.82 -16.05
C VAL A 196 4.46 13.83 -14.97
N THR A 197 3.69 14.30 -13.99
CA THR A 197 3.06 13.45 -13.00
C THR A 197 1.55 13.49 -13.17
N PHE A 198 0.89 12.39 -12.84
CA PHE A 198 -0.56 12.36 -12.75
C PHE A 198 -1.01 11.56 -11.54
N LYS A 199 -2.19 11.90 -11.02
CA LYS A 199 -2.87 11.20 -9.91
C LYS A 199 -4.33 11.01 -10.25
N ILE A 200 -4.80 9.79 -10.01
CA ILE A 200 -6.21 9.41 -10.14
C ILE A 200 -6.80 9.33 -8.73
N HIS A 201 -7.82 10.14 -8.46
CA HIS A 201 -8.39 10.27 -7.12
C HIS A 201 -9.54 9.29 -6.88
N ASN A 202 -9.71 8.89 -5.61
CA ASN A 202 -10.83 8.06 -5.11
C ASN A 202 -11.13 6.77 -5.89
N LEU A 203 -10.15 6.23 -6.62
CA LEU A 203 -10.33 5.09 -7.51
C LEU A 203 -11.06 3.91 -6.84
N SER A 204 -10.71 3.58 -5.60
CA SER A 204 -11.27 2.43 -4.90
C SER A 204 -12.75 2.60 -4.57
N MET A 205 -13.28 3.82 -4.40
CA MET A 205 -14.69 4.02 -4.03
C MET A 205 -15.57 4.41 -5.23
N ASP A 206 -14.97 5.01 -6.25
CA ASP A 206 -15.71 5.69 -7.33
C ASP A 206 -15.72 4.91 -8.66
N VAL A 207 -14.98 3.80 -8.76
CA VAL A 207 -15.03 2.91 -9.94
C VAL A 207 -16.24 1.98 -9.89
N SER A 208 -16.98 1.86 -10.98
CA SER A 208 -18.11 0.93 -11.08
C SER A 208 -17.65 -0.53 -11.14
N HIS A 209 -18.46 -1.44 -10.59
CA HIS A 209 -18.20 -2.88 -10.71
C HIS A 209 -18.14 -3.34 -12.17
N ALA A 210 -18.96 -2.73 -13.04
CA ALA A 210 -18.95 -3.02 -14.47
C ALA A 210 -17.60 -2.65 -15.12
N SER A 211 -17.06 -1.47 -14.80
CA SER A 211 -15.74 -1.04 -15.28
C SER A 211 -14.61 -1.93 -14.78
N LEU A 212 -14.64 -2.34 -13.50
CA LEU A 212 -13.67 -3.29 -12.94
C LEU A 212 -13.72 -4.66 -13.65
N LEU A 213 -14.92 -5.21 -13.84
CA LEU A 213 -15.11 -6.50 -14.51
C LEU A 213 -14.73 -6.44 -15.99
N ARG A 214 -15.05 -5.35 -16.69
CA ARG A 214 -14.63 -5.13 -18.08
C ARG A 214 -13.10 -5.15 -18.21
N ALA A 215 -12.40 -4.40 -17.36
CA ALA A 215 -10.93 -4.37 -17.38
C ALA A 215 -10.33 -5.74 -17.02
N LEU A 216 -10.93 -6.45 -16.05
CA LEU A 216 -10.54 -7.82 -15.74
C LEU A 216 -10.74 -8.73 -16.95
N GLY A 217 -11.88 -8.68 -17.63
CA GLY A 217 -12.14 -9.44 -18.85
C GLY A 217 -11.07 -9.21 -19.92
N THR A 218 -10.73 -7.94 -20.20
CA THR A 218 -9.64 -7.58 -21.13
C THR A 218 -8.30 -8.18 -20.71
N PHE A 219 -7.98 -8.16 -19.41
CA PHE A 219 -6.75 -8.76 -18.89
C PHE A 219 -6.73 -10.29 -19.04
N LEU A 220 -7.85 -10.97 -18.74
CA LEU A 220 -7.94 -12.43 -18.76
C LEU A 220 -7.85 -13.02 -20.17
N VAL A 221 -8.24 -12.29 -21.21
CA VAL A 221 -8.12 -12.72 -22.62
C VAL A 221 -6.80 -12.32 -23.26
N SER A 222 -5.89 -11.69 -22.51
CA SER A 222 -4.58 -11.32 -23.04
C SER A 222 -3.76 -12.57 -23.37
N PRO A 223 -3.04 -12.63 -24.51
CA PRO A 223 -2.21 -13.79 -24.88
C PRO A 223 -1.12 -14.15 -23.86
N LEU A 224 -0.71 -13.20 -23.02
CA LEU A 224 0.30 -13.41 -21.97
C LEU A 224 -0.27 -14.09 -20.71
N VAL A 225 -1.59 -14.22 -20.63
CA VAL A 225 -2.35 -14.62 -19.44
C VAL A 225 -3.28 -15.79 -19.74
N ASP A 226 -3.81 -15.84 -20.96
CA ASP A 226 -4.76 -16.85 -21.41
C ASP A 226 -4.23 -18.28 -21.15
N ASN A 227 -5.13 -19.16 -20.70
CA ASN A 227 -4.88 -20.55 -20.32
C ASN A 227 -3.86 -20.78 -19.17
N LEU A 228 -3.39 -19.75 -18.46
CA LEU A 228 -2.52 -19.92 -17.28
C LEU A 228 -3.29 -20.24 -15.99
N PHE A 229 -4.62 -20.22 -16.05
CA PHE A 229 -5.52 -20.53 -14.95
C PHE A 229 -5.78 -22.02 -14.87
N TYR A 230 -4.95 -22.74 -14.12
CA TYR A 230 -5.16 -24.17 -13.93
C TYR A 230 -6.57 -24.45 -13.37
N LYS A 231 -7.39 -25.17 -14.16
CA LYS A 231 -8.76 -25.63 -13.85
C LYS A 231 -9.86 -24.54 -13.76
N LEU A 232 -9.60 -23.29 -14.12
CA LEU A 232 -10.64 -22.24 -14.22
C LEU A 232 -10.60 -21.58 -15.59
N SER A 233 -11.77 -21.34 -16.19
CA SER A 233 -11.86 -20.53 -17.41
C SER A 233 -11.83 -19.03 -17.07
N SER A 234 -11.46 -18.19 -18.04
CA SER A 234 -11.54 -16.73 -17.91
C SER A 234 -12.94 -16.27 -17.51
N GLN A 235 -13.98 -16.87 -18.12
CA GLN A 235 -15.37 -16.63 -17.74
C GLN A 235 -15.66 -17.03 -16.27
N GLY A 236 -15.15 -18.18 -15.82
CA GLY A 236 -15.32 -18.61 -14.43
C GLY A 236 -14.69 -17.64 -13.44
N ILE A 237 -13.52 -17.09 -13.76
CA ILE A 237 -12.85 -16.08 -12.93
C ILE A 237 -13.64 -14.77 -12.89
N GLU A 238 -14.11 -14.30 -14.04
CA GLU A 238 -14.92 -13.08 -14.13
C GLU A 238 -16.22 -13.20 -13.31
N GLU A 239 -16.91 -14.34 -13.41
CA GLU A 239 -18.14 -14.59 -12.64
C GLU A 239 -17.87 -14.73 -11.13
N LEU A 240 -16.79 -15.41 -10.74
CA LEU A 240 -16.37 -15.45 -9.33
C LEU A 240 -16.02 -14.06 -8.80
N MET A 241 -15.36 -13.23 -9.61
CA MET A 241 -15.08 -11.84 -9.23
C MET A 241 -16.36 -11.02 -9.08
N ALA A 242 -17.31 -11.19 -9.99
CA ALA A 242 -18.61 -10.54 -9.90
C ALA A 242 -19.35 -10.94 -8.62
N LEU A 243 -19.22 -12.20 -8.17
CA LEU A 243 -19.75 -12.63 -6.87
C LEU A 243 -19.05 -11.94 -5.70
N VAL A 244 -17.72 -11.76 -5.72
CA VAL A 244 -17.01 -10.99 -4.69
C VAL A 244 -17.58 -9.58 -4.60
N LEU A 245 -17.63 -8.84 -5.72
CA LEU A 245 -18.06 -7.44 -5.76
C LEU A 245 -19.52 -7.26 -5.31
N LYS A 246 -20.42 -8.16 -5.72
CA LYS A 246 -21.86 -8.12 -5.36
C LYS A 246 -22.16 -8.50 -3.92
N ASN A 247 -21.21 -9.13 -3.21
CA ASN A 247 -21.43 -9.66 -1.85
C ASN A 247 -20.57 -8.98 -0.79
N ILE A 248 -20.22 -7.71 -1.01
CA ILE A 248 -19.56 -6.86 -0.01
C ILE A 248 -20.64 -6.21 0.87
N PHE A 249 -20.99 -6.90 1.96
CA PHE A 249 -21.97 -6.42 2.94
C PHE A 249 -21.29 -5.90 4.21
N PHE A 250 -21.80 -4.79 4.74
CA PHE A 250 -21.31 -4.22 5.99
C PHE A 250 -22.43 -3.65 6.85
N THR A 251 -22.14 -3.53 8.13
CA THR A 251 -23.01 -2.91 9.12
C THR A 251 -22.49 -1.53 9.47
N PHE A 252 -23.41 -0.59 9.67
CA PHE A 252 -23.14 0.74 10.20
C PHE A 252 -24.37 1.20 10.97
N ASN A 253 -24.22 1.64 12.22
CA ASN A 253 -25.32 2.13 13.06
C ASN A 253 -26.57 1.22 13.07
N LYS A 254 -26.35 -0.09 13.29
CA LYS A 254 -27.41 -1.13 13.30
C LYS A 254 -28.23 -1.20 11.99
N LYS A 255 -27.66 -0.77 10.87
CA LYS A 255 -28.22 -0.95 9.53
C LYS A 255 -27.24 -1.78 8.70
N LEU A 256 -27.79 -2.66 7.85
CA LEU A 256 -27.06 -3.46 6.89
C LEU A 256 -27.05 -2.75 5.54
N TYR A 257 -25.87 -2.68 4.94
CA TYR A 257 -25.64 -2.09 3.64
C TYR A 257 -24.86 -3.05 2.73
N ARG A 258 -25.02 -2.84 1.43
CA ARG A 258 -24.24 -3.47 0.38
C ARG A 258 -23.45 -2.42 -0.39
N VAL A 259 -22.19 -2.71 -0.73
CA VAL A 259 -21.41 -1.87 -1.64
C VAL A 259 -21.86 -2.15 -3.07
N THR A 260 -22.33 -1.13 -3.78
CA THR A 260 -22.80 -1.20 -5.17
C THR A 260 -21.81 -0.58 -6.16
N LYS A 261 -20.88 0.22 -5.66
CA LYS A 261 -19.84 0.90 -6.43
C LYS A 261 -18.55 0.94 -5.63
N GLY A 262 -17.43 0.80 -6.32
CA GLY A 262 -16.12 0.68 -5.71
C GLY A 262 -15.87 -0.66 -5.03
N CYS A 263 -14.71 -0.75 -4.41
CA CYS A 263 -14.18 -1.90 -3.71
C CYS A 263 -13.38 -1.40 -2.48
N PRO A 264 -13.73 -1.81 -1.24
CA PRO A 264 -13.04 -1.33 -0.05
C PRO A 264 -11.54 -1.64 -0.06
N LEU A 265 -10.70 -0.66 0.33
CA LEU A 265 -9.23 -0.75 0.22
C LEU A 265 -8.60 -1.95 0.93
N ASN A 266 -9.18 -2.42 2.02
CA ASN A 266 -8.64 -3.54 2.82
C ASN A 266 -9.22 -4.91 2.43
N LEU A 267 -10.05 -5.00 1.39
CA LEU A 267 -10.35 -6.28 0.74
C LEU A 267 -9.08 -6.71 -0.03
N PRO A 268 -8.60 -7.97 0.12
CA PRO A 268 -7.32 -8.41 -0.45
C PRO A 268 -7.15 -8.12 -1.94
N ILE A 269 -8.24 -8.18 -2.72
CA ILE A 269 -8.21 -8.07 -4.18
C ILE A 269 -8.37 -6.65 -4.74
N THR A 270 -8.66 -5.67 -3.87
CA THR A 270 -8.99 -4.30 -4.31
C THR A 270 -7.85 -3.64 -5.05
N ASP A 271 -6.64 -3.71 -4.49
CA ASP A 271 -5.45 -3.12 -5.10
C ASP A 271 -5.19 -3.73 -6.48
N LEU A 272 -5.30 -5.06 -6.61
CA LEU A 272 -5.10 -5.74 -7.88
C LEU A 272 -6.13 -5.31 -8.92
N LEU A 273 -7.43 -5.29 -8.57
CA LEU A 273 -8.49 -4.85 -9.49
C LEU A 273 -8.30 -3.40 -9.93
N CYS A 274 -7.97 -2.51 -8.99
CA CYS A 274 -7.66 -1.12 -9.31
C CYS A 274 -6.47 -1.02 -10.28
N ASN A 275 -5.43 -1.80 -10.05
CA ASN A 275 -4.26 -1.81 -10.92
C ASN A 275 -4.57 -2.40 -12.31
N ILE A 276 -5.41 -3.42 -12.41
CA ILE A 276 -5.90 -3.97 -13.69
C ILE A 276 -6.70 -2.91 -14.45
N TYR A 277 -7.65 -2.26 -13.80
CA TYR A 277 -8.43 -1.16 -14.37
C TYR A 277 -7.54 -0.03 -14.91
N LEU A 278 -6.59 0.44 -14.09
CA LEU A 278 -5.67 1.48 -14.50
C LEU A 278 -4.70 1.03 -15.59
N HIS A 279 -4.35 -0.26 -15.63
CA HIS A 279 -3.51 -0.78 -16.71
C HIS A 279 -4.25 -0.75 -18.05
N ASP A 280 -5.53 -1.14 -18.09
CA ASP A 280 -6.34 -1.02 -19.32
C ASP A 280 -6.45 0.45 -19.77
N TRP A 281 -6.81 1.33 -18.84
CA TRP A 281 -6.95 2.78 -19.09
C TRP A 281 -5.66 3.42 -19.62
N GLN A 282 -4.51 3.14 -19.01
CA GLN A 282 -3.26 3.82 -19.37
C GLN A 282 -2.68 3.39 -20.73
N MET A 283 -3.18 2.31 -21.37
CA MET A 283 -2.52 1.76 -22.56
C MET A 283 -2.47 2.73 -23.75
N SER A 284 -3.47 3.59 -23.90
CA SER A 284 -3.46 4.64 -24.93
C SER A 284 -2.35 5.66 -24.66
N LEU A 285 -2.20 6.12 -23.41
CA LEU A 285 -1.13 7.01 -22.97
C LEU A 285 0.25 6.38 -23.17
N VAL A 286 0.43 5.13 -22.71
CA VAL A 286 1.70 4.39 -22.81
C VAL A 286 2.14 4.23 -24.28
N ARG A 287 1.19 3.99 -25.20
CA ARG A 287 1.50 3.92 -26.64
C ARG A 287 2.06 5.25 -27.15
N GLN A 288 1.44 6.38 -26.81
CA GLN A 288 1.92 7.69 -27.23
C GLN A 288 3.31 8.01 -26.66
N ILE A 289 3.55 7.68 -25.40
CA ILE A 289 4.84 7.89 -24.73
C ILE A 289 5.94 7.04 -25.37
N ARG A 290 5.66 5.76 -25.66
CA ARG A 290 6.62 4.86 -26.32
C ARG A 290 6.97 5.31 -27.74
N LEU A 291 6.01 5.88 -28.49
CA LEU A 291 6.28 6.46 -29.81
C LEU A 291 7.23 7.69 -29.77
N LYS A 292 7.43 8.26 -28.58
CA LYS A 292 8.32 9.40 -28.33
C LYS A 292 9.57 9.02 -27.55
N ASP A 293 9.88 7.71 -27.46
CA ASP A 293 11.04 7.17 -26.73
C ASP A 293 11.19 7.73 -25.30
N SER A 294 10.05 7.99 -24.65
CA SER A 294 9.99 8.63 -23.36
C SER A 294 9.83 7.62 -22.22
N PHE A 295 10.41 7.94 -21.06
CA PHE A 295 10.29 7.14 -19.85
C PHE A 295 8.87 7.14 -19.33
N TYR A 296 8.33 6.00 -18.88
CA TYR A 296 7.01 5.92 -18.23
C TYR A 296 7.02 4.87 -17.11
N GLY A 297 6.28 5.17 -16.04
CA GLY A 297 5.77 4.13 -15.15
C GLY A 297 4.78 4.67 -14.13
N ARG A 298 4.11 3.74 -13.46
CA ARG A 298 3.06 4.02 -12.48
C ARG A 298 3.31 3.31 -11.15
N TYR A 299 3.01 3.97 -10.04
CA TYR A 299 2.93 3.37 -8.71
C TYR A 299 1.50 3.54 -8.19
N HIS A 300 0.70 2.48 -8.17
CA HIS A 300 -0.72 2.55 -7.80
C HIS A 300 -1.44 3.66 -8.59
N ASN A 301 -2.21 4.54 -7.96
CA ASN A 301 -2.98 5.57 -8.64
C ASN A 301 -2.16 6.80 -9.09
N ILE A 302 -0.83 6.79 -8.98
CA ILE A 302 0.05 7.89 -9.43
C ILE A 302 1.04 7.43 -10.49
N GLY A 303 1.25 8.24 -11.52
CA GLY A 303 2.20 7.95 -12.60
C GLY A 303 3.16 9.07 -12.91
N PHE A 304 4.25 8.71 -13.57
CA PHE A 304 5.35 9.59 -13.96
C PHE A 304 5.83 9.25 -15.37
N PHE A 305 6.10 10.27 -16.18
CA PHE A 305 6.81 10.13 -17.44
C PHE A 305 7.59 11.37 -17.85
N THR A 306 8.56 11.20 -18.75
CA THR A 306 9.27 12.32 -19.40
C THR A 306 8.50 12.77 -20.64
N TRP A 307 8.56 14.06 -20.97
CA TRP A 307 7.89 14.59 -22.15
C TRP A 307 8.72 15.67 -22.84
N ASN A 308 9.00 15.45 -24.13
CA ASN A 308 9.79 16.35 -24.98
C ASN A 308 8.98 17.05 -26.07
N ALA A 309 7.67 16.77 -26.17
CA ALA A 309 6.79 17.32 -27.20
C ALA A 309 5.93 18.47 -26.66
N SER A 310 5.04 19.00 -27.51
CA SER A 310 4.10 20.06 -27.16
C SER A 310 3.26 19.71 -25.92
N THR A 311 3.15 20.67 -25.01
CA THR A 311 2.26 20.62 -23.83
C THR A 311 0.80 20.61 -24.24
N ASP A 312 0.40 21.41 -25.23
CA ASP A 312 -0.97 21.48 -25.73
C ASP A 312 -1.47 20.15 -26.32
N TYR A 313 -0.58 19.35 -26.91
CA TYR A 313 -0.93 18.00 -27.33
C TYR A 313 -1.18 17.08 -26.12
N LEU A 314 -0.35 17.23 -25.09
CA LEU A 314 -0.45 16.40 -23.89
C LEU A 314 -1.69 16.72 -23.06
N GLU A 315 -2.06 18.00 -22.95
CA GLU A 315 -3.29 18.45 -22.30
C GLU A 315 -4.52 17.85 -22.99
N ARG A 316 -4.59 17.92 -24.33
CA ARG A 316 -5.67 17.26 -25.09
C ARG A 316 -5.72 15.75 -24.88
N LEU A 317 -4.57 15.08 -24.82
CA LEU A 317 -4.51 13.66 -24.53
C LEU A 317 -5.05 13.35 -23.13
N PHE A 318 -4.77 14.19 -22.13
CA PHE A 318 -5.32 14.03 -20.79
C PHE A 318 -6.81 14.32 -20.72
N ASP A 319 -7.32 15.29 -21.47
CA ASP A 319 -8.76 15.55 -21.59
C ASP A 319 -9.48 14.33 -22.18
N GLU A 320 -8.94 13.74 -23.26
CA GLU A 320 -9.45 12.50 -23.85
C GLU A 320 -9.42 11.34 -22.85
N LEU A 321 -8.33 11.17 -22.11
CA LEU A 321 -8.20 10.13 -21.08
C LEU A 321 -9.18 10.31 -19.92
N GLN A 322 -9.44 11.55 -19.51
CA GLN A 322 -10.43 11.87 -18.47
C GLN A 322 -11.85 11.46 -18.89
N GLN A 323 -12.20 11.57 -20.18
CA GLN A 323 -13.49 11.10 -20.70
C GLN A 323 -13.66 9.57 -20.68
N THR A 324 -12.56 8.82 -20.60
CA THR A 324 -12.60 7.34 -20.54
C THR A 324 -12.69 6.78 -19.12
N LEU A 325 -12.49 7.62 -18.11
CA LEU A 325 -12.68 7.27 -16.71
C LEU A 325 -14.17 7.28 -16.35
N ASP A 326 -14.53 6.56 -15.29
CA ASP A 326 -15.88 6.67 -14.73
C ASP A 326 -16.12 8.12 -14.24
N SER A 327 -17.34 8.64 -14.39
CA SER A 327 -17.69 10.07 -14.22
C SER A 327 -17.26 10.69 -12.89
N ASP A 328 -17.16 9.88 -11.84
CA ASP A 328 -16.89 10.33 -10.48
C ASP A 328 -15.38 10.32 -10.17
N ILE A 329 -14.56 9.78 -11.07
CA ILE A 329 -13.10 9.70 -10.94
C ILE A 329 -12.45 10.95 -11.55
N LYS A 330 -11.55 11.56 -10.78
CA LYS A 330 -10.80 12.75 -11.20
C LYS A 330 -9.34 12.42 -11.49
N LEU A 331 -8.84 12.91 -12.62
CA LEU A 331 -7.43 12.95 -12.98
C LEU A 331 -6.87 14.33 -12.69
N THR A 332 -5.75 14.40 -11.98
CA THR A 332 -4.96 15.63 -11.84
C THR A 332 -3.58 15.40 -12.42
N THR A 333 -3.08 16.38 -13.17
CA THR A 333 -1.79 16.32 -13.84
C THR A 333 -0.93 17.50 -13.42
N PHE A 334 0.38 17.31 -13.43
CA PHE A 334 1.36 18.37 -13.18
C PHE A 334 2.54 18.19 -14.12
N ILE A 335 2.93 19.28 -14.80
CA ILE A 335 3.94 19.30 -15.84
C ILE A 335 4.95 20.39 -15.48
N ASP A 336 6.20 20.01 -15.24
CA ASP A 336 7.28 20.96 -15.01
C ASP A 336 8.63 20.27 -15.25
N THR A 337 9.68 21.06 -15.42
CA THR A 337 11.08 20.63 -15.35
C THR A 337 11.49 20.20 -13.93
N ARG A 338 10.70 20.56 -12.91
CA ARG A 338 10.89 20.14 -11.51
C ARG A 338 9.58 19.63 -10.91
N VAL A 339 9.55 18.36 -10.49
CA VAL A 339 8.34 17.73 -9.94
C VAL A 339 8.63 16.95 -8.66
N GLU A 340 7.57 16.63 -7.92
CA GLU A 340 7.61 15.77 -6.74
C GLU A 340 6.93 14.43 -7.07
N PHE A 341 7.63 13.31 -6.84
CA PHE A 341 7.06 11.98 -7.07
C PHE A 341 7.70 10.94 -6.15
N LEU A 342 6.88 10.11 -5.49
CA LEU A 342 7.32 9.04 -4.57
C LEU A 342 8.34 9.50 -3.52
N ASN A 343 8.10 10.66 -2.88
CA ASN A 343 8.98 11.28 -1.88
C ASN A 343 10.35 11.69 -2.43
N ALA A 344 10.48 11.90 -3.73
CA ALA A 344 11.65 12.49 -4.37
C ALA A 344 11.27 13.82 -5.04
N VAL A 345 12.16 14.79 -4.96
CA VAL A 345 12.19 15.94 -5.87
C VAL A 345 13.02 15.51 -7.08
N ILE A 346 12.46 15.66 -8.28
CA ILE A 346 13.10 15.34 -9.55
C ILE A 346 13.21 16.63 -10.36
N GLU A 347 14.41 16.99 -10.77
CA GLU A 347 14.72 18.26 -11.42
C GLU A 347 15.60 18.03 -12.66
N ASN A 348 15.28 18.73 -13.74
CA ASN A 348 16.04 18.70 -14.98
C ASN A 348 16.88 19.97 -15.08
N THR A 349 18.13 19.87 -14.67
CA THR A 349 19.06 21.00 -14.69
C THR A 349 19.80 21.00 -16.03
N LYS A 350 19.15 21.56 -17.06
CA LYS A 350 19.71 21.71 -18.42
C LYS A 350 20.16 20.39 -19.06
N GLY A 351 19.35 19.34 -18.93
CA GLY A 351 19.63 18.00 -19.47
C GLY A 351 20.36 17.10 -18.49
N ILE A 352 20.54 17.53 -17.24
CA ILE A 352 21.12 16.74 -16.15
C ILE A 352 20.01 16.39 -15.16
N LEU A 353 19.82 15.10 -14.90
CA LEU A 353 18.88 14.62 -13.91
C LEU A 353 19.43 14.88 -12.50
N GLU A 354 18.75 15.70 -11.73
CA GLU A 354 19.00 15.91 -10.31
C GLU A 354 17.85 15.37 -9.49
N THR A 355 18.16 14.57 -8.46
CA THR A 355 17.17 13.98 -7.58
C THR A 355 17.59 14.14 -6.14
N ARG A 356 16.64 14.42 -5.24
CA ARG A 356 16.86 14.53 -3.79
C ARG A 356 15.62 14.09 -3.03
N VAL A 357 15.76 13.81 -1.73
CA VAL A 357 14.61 13.45 -0.89
C VAL A 357 13.67 14.66 -0.74
N TYR A 358 12.38 14.42 -0.90
CA TYR A 358 11.35 15.42 -0.62
C TYR A 358 10.97 15.40 0.86
N HIS A 359 10.89 16.60 1.45
CA HIS A 359 10.32 16.82 2.78
C HIS A 359 9.17 17.81 2.68
N ASN A 360 8.01 17.41 3.21
CA ASN A 360 6.88 18.30 3.31
C ASN A 360 7.13 19.31 4.45
N PRO A 361 7.18 20.63 4.18
CA PRO A 361 7.45 21.63 5.21
C PRO A 361 6.37 21.68 6.31
N ASN A 362 5.17 21.16 6.02
CA ASN A 362 4.07 21.10 6.97
C ASN A 362 4.07 19.82 7.81
N GLU A 363 4.95 18.86 7.52
CA GLU A 363 5.08 17.64 8.30
C GLU A 363 6.20 17.80 9.33
N GLN A 364 5.82 17.65 10.60
CA GLN A 364 6.82 17.61 11.65
C GLN A 364 7.64 16.32 11.53
N PRO A 365 8.96 16.36 11.84
CA PRO A 365 9.85 15.20 11.75
C PRO A 365 9.61 14.19 12.88
N PHE A 366 8.38 14.08 13.39
CA PHE A 366 8.02 13.14 14.45
C PHE A 366 8.04 11.71 13.90
N LEU A 367 9.17 11.05 14.16
CA LEU A 367 9.35 9.62 13.99
C LEU A 367 8.74 8.91 15.21
N LEU A 368 8.71 7.58 15.21
CA LEU A 368 8.37 6.85 16.44
C LEU A 368 9.34 7.28 17.55
N PRO A 369 8.85 7.87 18.65
CA PRO A 369 9.70 8.28 19.76
C PRO A 369 10.43 7.07 20.32
N TYR A 370 11.68 7.27 20.76
CA TYR A 370 12.41 6.18 21.40
C TYR A 370 11.73 5.82 22.74
N ALA A 371 10.90 4.77 22.73
CA ALA A 371 10.29 4.25 23.94
C ALA A 371 10.91 2.91 24.30
N LYS A 372 11.31 2.76 25.57
CA LYS A 372 11.97 1.55 26.08
C LYS A 372 11.19 0.25 25.83
N ASN A 373 9.86 0.35 25.67
CA ASN A 373 8.95 -0.78 25.46
C ASN A 373 8.68 -1.10 23.97
N HIS A 374 9.22 -0.31 23.04
CA HIS A 374 9.09 -0.60 21.61
C HIS A 374 10.20 -1.54 21.11
N PRO A 375 9.92 -2.42 20.11
CA PRO A 375 10.92 -3.33 19.57
C PRO A 375 12.15 -2.59 19.03
N ARG A 376 13.33 -2.88 19.56
CA ARG A 376 14.60 -2.25 19.16
C ARG A 376 14.90 -2.50 17.68
N LEU A 377 14.42 -3.64 17.16
CA LEU A 377 14.51 -3.97 15.73
C LEU A 377 13.90 -2.88 14.84
N ARG A 378 12.74 -2.32 15.21
CA ARG A 378 12.06 -1.31 14.37
C ARG A 378 12.81 0.01 14.36
N HIS A 379 13.30 0.44 15.52
CA HIS A 379 14.13 1.64 15.67
C HIS A 379 15.39 1.59 14.79
N ARG A 380 16.15 0.48 14.84
CA ARG A 380 17.35 0.33 13.98
C ARG A 380 17.01 0.19 12.49
N GLN A 381 15.89 -0.44 12.16
CA GLN A 381 15.46 -0.62 10.76
C GLN A 381 15.08 0.71 10.14
N TRP A 382 14.32 1.56 10.83
CA TRP A 382 13.95 2.86 10.29
C TRP A 382 15.15 3.76 10.01
N PHE A 383 16.09 3.89 10.95
CA PHE A 383 17.30 4.69 10.72
C PHE A 383 18.06 4.20 9.48
N ARG A 384 18.25 2.87 9.39
CA ARG A 384 18.91 2.25 8.24
C ARG A 384 18.14 2.47 6.94
N TYR A 385 16.81 2.34 6.93
CA TYR A 385 16.01 2.56 5.72
C TYR A 385 16.02 4.03 5.29
N ALA A 386 16.06 4.98 6.22
CA ALA A 386 16.20 6.39 5.92
C ALA A 386 17.54 6.69 5.22
N LEU A 387 18.66 6.14 5.73
CA LEU A 387 19.97 6.28 5.09
C LEU A 387 20.05 5.60 3.72
N ILE A 388 19.46 4.40 3.58
CA ILE A 388 19.35 3.71 2.28
C ILE A 388 18.56 4.58 1.29
N ARG A 389 17.42 5.13 1.71
CA ARG A 389 16.61 6.04 0.88
C ARG A 389 17.41 7.27 0.46
N ALA A 390 18.11 7.91 1.39
CA ALA A 390 18.97 9.06 1.09
C ALA A 390 19.98 8.73 -0.01
N GLY A 391 20.73 7.64 0.13
CA GLY A 391 21.73 7.24 -0.86
C GLY A 391 21.15 6.77 -2.19
N GLN A 392 19.90 6.27 -2.21
CA GLN A 392 19.20 5.92 -3.45
C GLN A 392 18.69 7.17 -4.17
N TYR A 393 18.14 8.13 -3.44
CA TYR A 393 17.40 9.26 -4.00
C TYR A 393 18.31 10.42 -4.36
N CYS A 394 19.33 10.72 -3.58
CA CYS A 394 20.21 11.86 -3.83
C CYS A 394 21.15 11.56 -5.03
N SER A 395 21.11 12.38 -6.07
CA SER A 395 22.01 12.24 -7.23
C SER A 395 23.40 12.80 -6.93
N SER A 396 23.48 13.86 -6.11
CA SER A 396 24.72 14.50 -5.66
C SER A 396 25.15 13.99 -4.28
N PHE A 397 26.43 14.20 -3.96
CA PHE A 397 26.97 13.87 -2.64
C PHE A 397 26.54 14.91 -1.60
N GLU A 398 26.43 16.17 -2.00
CA GLU A 398 25.96 17.29 -1.20
C GLU A 398 24.54 17.05 -0.67
N ASP A 399 23.61 16.72 -1.57
CA ASP A 399 22.22 16.44 -1.20
C ASP A 399 22.12 15.21 -0.28
N PHE A 400 22.99 14.21 -0.47
CA PHE A 400 23.05 13.06 0.42
C PHE A 400 23.54 13.45 1.83
N GLU A 401 24.58 14.27 1.92
CA GLU A 401 25.12 14.73 3.19
C GLU A 401 24.13 15.60 3.96
N ASP A 402 23.40 16.47 3.26
CA ASP A 402 22.35 17.28 3.88
C ASP A 402 21.18 16.43 4.36
N GLU A 403 20.73 15.45 3.57
CA GLU A 403 19.72 14.48 3.99
C GLU A 403 20.19 13.63 5.17
N ARG A 404 21.45 13.18 5.16
CA ARG A 404 22.05 12.43 6.28
C ARG A 404 22.00 13.24 7.56
N ARG A 405 22.45 14.50 7.54
CA ARG A 405 22.41 15.40 8.71
C ARG A 405 20.97 15.63 9.18
N TYR A 406 20.04 15.81 8.24
CA TYR A 406 18.62 15.93 8.57
C TYR A 406 18.08 14.68 9.29
N ILE A 407 18.44 13.48 8.82
CA ILE A 407 18.05 12.22 9.46
C ILE A 407 18.64 12.13 10.87
N GLU A 408 19.94 12.40 11.05
CA GLU A 408 20.59 12.35 12.36
C GLU A 408 19.93 13.31 13.35
N MET A 409 19.71 14.56 12.95
CA MET A 409 19.03 15.56 13.78
C MET A 409 17.58 15.14 14.08
N SER A 410 16.85 14.61 13.10
CA SER A 410 15.50 14.10 13.31
C SER A 410 15.48 12.99 14.37
N PHE A 411 16.41 12.03 14.32
CA PHE A 411 16.47 10.99 15.35
C PHE A 411 16.84 11.54 16.74
N LEU A 412 17.82 12.44 16.84
CA LEU A 412 18.20 13.06 18.11
C LEU A 412 17.02 13.81 18.75
N THR A 413 16.27 14.59 17.96
CA THR A 413 15.08 15.32 18.44
C THR A 413 13.93 14.42 18.88
N ASN A 414 13.86 13.18 18.36
CA ASN A 414 12.87 12.17 18.76
C ASN A 414 13.33 11.29 19.96
N GLY A 415 14.38 11.70 20.66
CA GLY A 415 14.83 11.07 21.92
C GLY A 415 15.80 9.90 21.77
N TYR A 416 16.38 9.70 20.58
CA TYR A 416 17.42 8.70 20.38
C TYR A 416 18.77 9.25 20.88
N SER A 417 19.62 8.40 21.45
CA SER A 417 20.94 8.82 21.94
C SER A 417 21.92 9.07 20.79
N LEU A 418 22.91 9.94 21.03
CA LEU A 418 24.01 10.15 20.09
C LEU A 418 24.74 8.84 19.76
N ASP A 419 25.02 8.02 20.79
CA ASP A 419 25.65 6.70 20.62
C ASP A 419 24.86 5.79 19.67
N PHE A 420 23.52 5.82 19.73
CA PHE A 420 22.68 5.03 18.83
C PHE A 420 22.86 5.48 17.37
N VAL A 421 22.79 6.80 17.15
CA VAL A 421 22.91 7.41 15.82
C VAL A 421 24.28 7.12 15.23
N GLU A 422 25.36 7.42 15.96
CA GLU A 422 26.73 7.17 15.50
C GLU A 422 27.01 5.68 15.27
N TYR A 423 26.56 4.81 16.17
CA TYR A 423 26.73 3.37 16.01
C TYR A 423 26.07 2.89 14.73
N HIS A 424 24.81 3.27 14.48
CA HIS A 424 24.08 2.81 13.31
C HIS A 424 24.59 3.43 12.01
N LEU A 425 25.11 4.65 12.04
CA LEU A 425 25.81 5.25 10.91
C LEU A 425 27.09 4.47 10.58
N ARG A 426 27.92 4.14 11.59
CA ARG A 426 29.10 3.29 11.41
C ARG A 426 28.74 1.92 10.83
N GLN A 427 27.65 1.31 11.30
CA GLN A 427 27.16 0.03 10.78
C GLN A 427 26.67 0.13 9.33
N PHE A 428 26.02 1.24 8.96
CA PHE A 428 25.64 1.51 7.57
C PHE A 428 26.89 1.60 6.69
N ASN A 429 27.88 2.40 7.09
CA ASN A 429 29.13 2.54 6.35
C ASN A 429 29.87 1.20 6.22
N SER A 430 30.05 0.46 7.32
CA SER A 430 30.76 -0.84 7.28
C SER A 430 30.06 -1.89 6.43
N LYS A 431 28.74 -1.81 6.25
CA LYS A 431 27.98 -2.75 5.42
C LYS A 431 28.23 -2.51 3.93
N PHE A 432 28.33 -1.24 3.52
CA PHE A 432 28.41 -0.86 2.11
C PHE A 432 29.83 -0.57 1.62
N PHE A 433 30.77 -0.33 2.54
CA PHE A 433 32.18 -0.16 2.24
C PHE A 433 32.97 -1.35 2.83
N ARG A 434 33.48 -2.25 1.97
CA ARG A 434 34.40 -3.32 2.40
C ARG A 434 35.78 -2.73 2.72
N SER A 435 36.40 -3.20 3.80
CA SER A 435 37.57 -2.60 4.44
C SER A 435 38.88 -2.77 3.67
N GLU A 436 39.45 -1.66 3.22
CA GLU A 436 40.88 -1.30 3.42
C GLU A 436 41.04 0.15 3.92
N TYR A 437 39.97 0.95 3.85
CA TYR A 437 39.90 2.26 4.47
C TYR A 437 38.80 2.21 5.53
N GLN A 438 39.15 2.41 6.80
CA GLN A 438 38.21 3.01 7.74
C GLN A 438 37.94 4.42 7.21
N ILE A 439 37.06 4.54 6.22
CA ILE A 439 36.67 5.82 5.64
C ILE A 439 35.96 6.56 6.77
N LYS A 440 36.68 7.48 7.42
CA LYS A 440 36.10 8.38 8.42
C LYS A 440 35.02 9.25 7.78
N ASP A 441 35.21 9.65 6.52
CA ASP A 441 34.32 10.57 5.81
C ASP A 441 34.05 10.12 4.37
N ILE A 442 32.76 9.94 4.03
CA ILE A 442 32.33 9.70 2.66
C ILE A 442 32.71 10.92 1.82
N ASN A 443 33.21 10.71 0.62
CA ASN A 443 33.47 11.73 -0.40
C ASN A 443 32.74 11.40 -1.70
N HIS A 444 32.77 12.31 -2.68
CA HIS A 444 32.13 12.14 -3.99
C HIS A 444 32.40 10.79 -4.68
N HIS A 445 33.65 10.32 -4.66
CA HIS A 445 34.01 9.08 -5.33
C HIS A 445 33.39 7.87 -4.62
N THR A 446 33.56 7.82 -3.29
CA THR A 446 32.99 6.74 -2.47
C THR A 446 31.46 6.75 -2.48
N TYR A 447 30.83 7.93 -2.57
CA TYR A 447 29.38 8.05 -2.70
C TYR A 447 28.85 7.44 -3.99
N ARG A 448 29.54 7.63 -5.12
CA ARG A 448 29.15 6.98 -6.39
C ARG A 448 29.16 5.46 -6.29
N ILE A 449 30.15 4.89 -5.60
CA ILE A 449 30.24 3.44 -5.34
C ILE A 449 29.08 3.00 -4.44
N LEU A 450 28.84 3.72 -3.34
CA LEU A 450 27.71 3.46 -2.43
C LEU A 450 26.38 3.45 -3.19
N ARG A 451 26.08 4.49 -3.96
CA ARG A 451 24.83 4.61 -4.72
C ARG A 451 24.64 3.46 -5.70
N HIS A 452 25.72 3.01 -6.36
CA HIS A 452 25.67 1.84 -7.23
C HIS A 452 25.34 0.54 -6.46
N GLU A 453 25.98 0.29 -5.32
CA GLU A 453 25.68 -0.86 -4.46
C GLU A 453 24.25 -0.82 -3.91
N LEU A 454 23.74 0.38 -3.57
CA LEU A 454 22.36 0.56 -3.12
C LEU A 454 21.34 0.27 -4.23
N PHE A 455 21.67 0.54 -5.50
CA PHE A 455 20.85 0.09 -6.63
C PHE A 455 20.93 -1.42 -6.84
N ARG A 456 22.10 -2.04 -6.68
CA ARG A 456 22.22 -3.51 -6.74
C ARG A 456 21.34 -4.19 -5.69
N LEU A 457 21.25 -3.64 -4.49
CA LEU A 457 20.35 -4.14 -3.45
C LEU A 457 18.87 -4.13 -3.88
N ILE A 458 18.43 -3.15 -4.66
CA ILE A 458 17.05 -3.11 -5.17
C ILE A 458 16.82 -4.31 -6.10
N ASP A 459 17.80 -4.62 -6.96
CA ASP A 459 17.71 -5.79 -7.86
C ASP A 459 17.75 -7.12 -7.11
N GLU A 460 18.52 -7.20 -6.01
CA GLU A 460 18.49 -8.35 -5.09
C GLU A 460 17.11 -8.51 -4.46
N GLN A 461 16.52 -7.44 -3.91
CA GLN A 461 15.17 -7.46 -3.33
C GLN A 461 14.10 -7.88 -4.33
N LYS A 462 14.22 -7.43 -5.60
CA LYS A 462 13.31 -7.84 -6.67
C LYS A 462 13.38 -9.35 -6.93
N ARG A 463 14.57 -9.96 -6.87
CA ARG A 463 14.74 -11.41 -7.05
C ARG A 463 14.18 -12.17 -5.86
N GLU A 464 14.48 -11.73 -4.65
CA GLU A 464 13.95 -12.33 -3.41
C GLU A 464 12.41 -12.31 -3.39
N LEU A 465 11.78 -11.21 -3.81
CA LEU A 465 10.32 -11.12 -3.91
C LEU A 465 9.73 -12.18 -4.86
N ILE A 466 10.35 -12.37 -6.02
CA ILE A 466 9.91 -13.38 -7.00
C ILE A 466 10.08 -14.79 -6.42
N GLU A 467 11.18 -15.06 -5.74
CA GLU A 467 11.45 -16.34 -5.09
C GLU A 467 10.41 -16.63 -3.99
N VAL A 468 10.14 -15.66 -3.12
CA VAL A 468 9.12 -15.77 -2.07
C VAL A 468 7.74 -16.07 -2.66
N GLN A 469 7.35 -15.38 -3.73
CA GLN A 469 6.08 -15.63 -4.42
C GLN A 469 6.00 -17.05 -5.01
N GLN A 470 7.10 -17.56 -5.57
CA GLN A 470 7.17 -18.93 -6.08
C GLN A 470 7.05 -19.96 -4.96
N LEU A 471 7.76 -19.75 -3.84
CA LEU A 471 7.67 -20.62 -2.67
C LEU A 471 6.25 -20.62 -2.08
N GLN A 472 5.58 -19.46 -2.00
CA GLN A 472 4.19 -19.36 -1.58
C GLN A 472 3.25 -20.14 -2.51
N LYS A 473 3.40 -19.98 -3.83
CA LYS A 473 2.60 -20.70 -4.83
C LYS A 473 2.72 -22.22 -4.68
N ASN A 474 3.92 -22.69 -4.37
CA ASN A 474 4.20 -24.12 -4.21
C ASN A 474 3.88 -24.65 -2.82
N HIS A 475 3.33 -23.83 -1.91
CA HIS A 475 3.11 -24.17 -0.50
C HIS A 475 4.40 -24.63 0.21
N GLN A 476 5.54 -24.07 -0.21
CA GLN A 476 6.89 -24.35 0.29
C GLN A 476 7.44 -23.24 1.21
N LEU A 477 6.64 -22.19 1.47
CA LEU A 477 7.01 -21.13 2.40
C LEU A 477 6.35 -21.36 3.76
N ILE A 478 7.16 -21.29 4.83
CA ILE A 478 6.68 -21.25 6.22
C ILE A 478 7.09 -19.90 6.81
N ASP A 479 6.11 -19.01 7.01
CA ASP A 479 6.32 -17.71 7.65
C ASP A 479 6.17 -17.82 9.17
N LEU A 480 7.24 -17.53 9.90
CA LEU A 480 7.25 -17.50 11.37
C LEU A 480 7.32 -16.05 11.86
N HIS A 481 6.19 -15.53 12.35
CA HIS A 481 6.14 -14.20 12.95
C HIS A 481 6.49 -14.27 14.44
N TYR A 482 7.55 -13.57 14.83
CA TYR A 482 7.95 -13.45 16.23
C TYR A 482 7.47 -12.11 16.80
N LEU A 483 6.63 -12.16 17.84
CA LEU A 483 5.91 -10.99 18.33
C LEU A 483 6.73 -10.07 19.26
N PHE A 484 7.87 -10.52 19.81
CA PHE A 484 8.58 -9.75 20.85
C PHE A 484 10.09 -10.01 20.87
N ASP A 485 10.93 -8.97 20.96
CA ASP A 485 12.40 -9.07 21.18
C ASP A 485 12.80 -9.66 22.56
N TRP A 486 11.89 -10.33 23.30
CA TRP A 486 12.16 -10.88 24.63
C TRP A 486 12.73 -12.29 24.54
N GLY A 487 14.06 -12.36 24.55
CA GLY A 487 14.86 -13.58 24.48
C GLY A 487 16.06 -13.37 23.56
N SER A 488 17.19 -14.03 23.79
CA SER A 488 18.29 -13.89 22.83
C SER A 488 17.87 -14.55 21.52
N ARG A 489 17.81 -13.78 20.43
CA ARG A 489 17.55 -14.32 19.08
C ARG A 489 18.52 -15.47 18.75
N CYS A 490 19.73 -15.41 19.30
CA CYS A 490 20.71 -16.49 19.26
C CYS A 490 20.17 -17.79 19.88
N GLN A 491 19.60 -17.76 21.10
CA GLN A 491 18.99 -18.92 21.74
C GLN A 491 17.77 -19.44 20.98
N PHE A 492 16.95 -18.57 20.38
CA PHE A 492 15.85 -19.03 19.52
C PHE A 492 16.39 -19.75 18.29
N ASN A 493 17.30 -19.13 17.53
CA ASN A 493 17.90 -19.75 16.35
C ASN A 493 18.57 -21.08 16.70
N GLU A 494 19.29 -21.15 17.82
CA GLU A 494 19.91 -22.38 18.30
C GLU A 494 18.88 -23.46 18.66
N ARG A 495 17.82 -23.10 19.41
CA ARG A 495 16.75 -24.04 19.78
C ARG A 495 15.92 -24.47 18.58
N PHE A 496 15.59 -23.55 17.67
CA PHE A 496 14.89 -23.83 16.43
C PHE A 496 15.72 -24.75 15.55
N TYR A 497 17.01 -24.46 15.37
CA TYR A 497 17.90 -25.34 14.60
C TYR A 497 18.01 -26.73 15.23
N LYS A 498 18.14 -26.82 16.56
CA LYS A 498 18.11 -28.11 17.26
C LYS A 498 16.81 -28.87 17.01
N LEU A 499 15.66 -28.19 17.14
CA LEU A 499 14.34 -28.78 16.93
C LEU A 499 14.13 -29.21 15.46
N TRP A 500 14.51 -28.36 14.51
CA TRP A 500 14.47 -28.64 13.09
C TRP A 500 15.34 -29.86 12.74
N SER A 501 16.57 -29.88 13.27
CA SER A 501 17.52 -30.98 13.04
C SER A 501 17.08 -32.29 13.70
N SER A 502 16.41 -32.24 14.86
CA SER A 502 15.99 -33.45 15.58
C SER A 502 14.61 -33.97 15.16
N ILE A 503 13.76 -33.14 14.54
CA ILE A 503 12.39 -33.52 14.19
C ILE A 503 12.25 -33.66 12.68
N ILE A 504 12.68 -32.67 11.89
CA ILE A 504 12.42 -32.65 10.45
C ILE A 504 13.44 -33.51 9.70
N ASN A 505 14.73 -33.43 10.04
CA ASN A 505 15.73 -34.27 9.37
C ASN A 505 15.61 -35.78 9.72
N GLU A 506 14.87 -36.13 10.77
CA GLU A 506 14.61 -37.52 11.16
C GLU A 506 13.24 -38.04 10.67
N ASP A 507 12.38 -37.19 10.13
CA ASP A 507 11.06 -37.58 9.60
C ASP A 507 11.18 -38.03 8.14
N GLN A 508 10.89 -39.31 7.87
CA GLN A 508 10.97 -39.90 6.52
C GLN A 508 10.04 -39.26 5.48
N LYS A 509 9.08 -38.43 5.91
CA LYS A 509 8.14 -37.73 5.01
C LYS A 509 8.62 -36.36 4.54
N PHE A 510 9.63 -35.77 5.18
CA PHE A 510 10.13 -34.43 4.86
C PHE A 510 11.39 -34.45 4.00
#